data_AF-A0A3A9FW87-F1
#
_entry.id   AF-A0A3A9FW87-F1
#
_cell.length_a   1.000
_cell.length_b   1.000
_cell.length_c   1.000
_cell.angle_alpha   90.00
_cell.angle_beta   90.00
_cell.angle_gamma   90.00
#
_symmetry.space_group_name_H-M   'P 1'
#
loop_
_entity.id
_entity.type
_entity.pdbx_description
1 polymer ?
#
loop_
_entity_poly.entity_id
_entity_poly.type
_entity_poly.pdbx_seq_one_letter_code
_entity_poly.pdbx_strand_id
1 'polypeptide(L)'
;MNSVLSDLYEGKIFPAEEYSSKSETYQKLRQKYCRCYEDFIKTLQKLDPPLDTEFIRIMNEHLDMVPFEFSETFIDGFRLGARMMIEVFQNDLHIR
;
A
#
# COMPACT_ATOMS: atom_id res chain seq x y z
N MET A 1 -0.54 10.20 -27.49
CA MET A 1 -1.04 9.26 -26.48
C MET A 1 0.18 8.74 -25.75
N ASN A 2 0.34 9.06 -24.47
CA ASN A 2 1.48 8.54 -23.71
C ASN A 2 1.29 7.03 -23.51
N SER A 3 2.38 6.30 -23.34
CA SER A 3 2.28 4.87 -23.03
C SER A 3 1.69 4.70 -21.63
N VAL A 4 0.99 3.59 -21.39
CA VAL A 4 0.48 3.23 -20.06
C VAL A 4 1.62 3.22 -19.01
N LEU A 5 2.84 2.84 -19.41
CA LEU A 5 4.02 2.87 -18.53
C LEU A 5 4.46 4.29 -18.19
N SER A 6 4.42 5.21 -19.15
CA SER A 6 4.72 6.63 -18.92
C SER A 6 3.68 7.26 -18.01
N ASP A 7 2.39 6.99 -18.24
CA ASP A 7 1.32 7.53 -17.39
C ASP A 7 1.34 6.93 -15.97
N LEU A 8 1.76 5.66 -15.81
CA LEU A 8 2.03 5.06 -14.49
C LEU A 8 3.23 5.73 -13.79
N TYR A 9 4.35 5.92 -14.50
CA TYR A 9 5.56 6.54 -13.94
C TYR A 9 5.35 8.01 -13.57
N GLU A 10 4.59 8.75 -14.38
CA GLU A 10 4.22 10.14 -14.13
C GLU A 10 3.12 10.28 -13.05
N GLY A 11 2.62 9.17 -12.49
CA GLY A 11 1.61 9.16 -11.43
C GLY A 11 0.19 9.49 -11.89
N LYS A 12 -0.08 9.49 -13.20
CA LYS A 12 -1.43 9.69 -13.75
C LYS A 12 -2.30 8.44 -13.60
N ILE A 13 -1.68 7.25 -13.59
CA ILE A 13 -2.32 6.00 -13.21
C ILE A 13 -1.80 5.65 -11.82
N PHE A 14 -2.71 5.55 -10.84
CA PHE A 14 -2.34 5.23 -9.47
C PHE A 14 -3.23 4.12 -8.93
N PRO A 15 -2.92 2.83 -9.25
CA PRO A 15 -3.78 1.71 -8.91
C PRO A 15 -4.04 1.63 -7.40
N ALA A 16 -3.06 2.01 -6.57
CA ALA A 16 -3.21 2.00 -5.12
C ALA A 16 -4.35 2.91 -4.59
N GLU A 17 -4.67 4.04 -5.25
CA GLU A 17 -5.85 4.84 -4.88
C GLU A 17 -7.15 4.25 -5.40
N GLU A 18 -7.12 3.57 -6.56
CA GLU A 18 -8.28 2.81 -7.04
C GLU A 18 -8.60 1.61 -6.14
N TYR A 19 -7.58 1.03 -5.51
CA TYR A 19 -7.68 -0.06 -4.53
C TYR A 19 -7.81 0.42 -3.08
N SER A 20 -7.57 1.69 -2.77
CA SER A 20 -7.97 2.26 -1.48
C SER A 20 -9.48 2.09 -1.40
N SER A 21 -9.92 1.08 -0.65
CA SER A 21 -11.23 0.51 -0.94
C SER A 21 -12.28 1.59 -0.70
N LYS A 22 -12.93 2.06 -1.77
CA LYS A 22 -13.99 3.07 -1.74
C LYS A 22 -15.24 2.57 -1.04
N SER A 23 -15.21 1.31 -0.57
CA SER A 23 -16.23 0.73 0.29
C SER A 23 -16.37 1.54 1.57
N GLU A 24 -17.60 1.96 1.83
CA GLU A 24 -18.00 2.62 3.07
C GLU A 24 -17.57 1.80 4.30
N THR A 25 -17.58 0.47 4.21
CA THR A 25 -17.14 -0.42 5.29
C THR A 25 -15.66 -0.22 5.63
N TYR A 26 -14.79 -0.15 4.63
CA TYR A 26 -13.36 0.07 4.85
C TYR A 26 -13.09 1.46 5.43
N GLN A 27 -13.76 2.50 4.93
CA GLN A 27 -13.62 3.85 5.47
C GLN A 27 -14.05 3.94 6.93
N LYS A 28 -15.18 3.30 7.30
CA LYS A 28 -15.66 3.22 8.69
C LYS A 28 -14.67 2.47 9.58
N LEU A 29 -14.14 1.34 9.12
CA LEU A 29 -13.13 0.57 9.87
C LEU A 29 -11.85 1.37 10.07
N ARG A 30 -11.33 2.00 9.00
CA ARG A 30 -10.15 2.86 9.06
C ARG A 30 -10.34 3.99 10.07
N GLN A 31 -11.46 4.70 10.01
CA GLN A 31 -11.75 5.78 10.96
C GLN A 31 -11.86 5.26 12.39
N LYS A 32 -12.52 4.11 12.61
CA LYS A 32 -12.62 3.48 13.93
C LYS A 32 -11.22 3.16 14.48
N TYR A 33 -10.35 2.55 13.68
CA TYR A 33 -9.00 2.18 14.11
C TYR A 33 -8.15 3.41 14.40
N CYS A 34 -8.18 4.45 13.57
CA CYS A 34 -7.49 5.72 13.87
C CYS A 34 -7.91 6.29 15.23
N ARG A 35 -9.21 6.30 15.54
CA ARG A 35 -9.70 6.77 16.85
C ARG A 35 -9.19 5.89 18.00
N CYS A 36 -9.17 4.57 17.83
CA CYS A 36 -8.61 3.67 18.85
C CYS A 36 -7.13 3.99 19.15
N TYR A 37 -6.33 4.26 18.12
CA TYR A 37 -4.94 4.67 18.29
C TYR A 37 -4.83 6.01 19.04
N GLU A 38 -5.58 7.02 18.62
CA GLU A 38 -5.57 8.34 19.26
C GLU A 38 -5.97 8.29 20.74
N ASP A 39 -7.01 7.52 21.07
CA ASP A 39 -7.49 7.40 22.45
C ASP A 39 -6.52 6.61 23.34
N PHE A 40 -5.83 5.61 22.78
CA PHE A 40 -4.79 4.89 23.48
C PHE A 40 -3.56 5.77 23.74
N ILE A 41 -3.13 6.55 22.73
CA ILE A 41 -2.04 7.54 22.87
C ILE A 41 -2.37 8.52 24.01
N LYS A 42 -3.58 9.09 24.04
CA LYS A 42 -4.02 9.98 25.13
C LYS A 42 -4.01 9.30 26.51
N THR A 43 -4.22 7.99 26.56
CA THR A 43 -4.16 7.22 27.81
C THR A 43 -2.70 7.06 28.27
N LEU A 44 -1.79 6.74 27.35
CA LEU A 44 -0.36 6.62 27.64
C LEU A 44 0.28 7.94 28.06
N GLN A 45 -0.21 9.08 27.54
CA GLN A 45 0.22 10.42 27.94
C GLN A 45 -0.06 10.76 29.41
N LYS A 46 -1.03 10.08 30.03
CA LYS A 46 -1.42 10.31 31.43
C LYS A 46 -0.62 9.49 32.44
N LEU A 47 0.23 8.58 31.97
CA LEU A 47 1.10 7.77 32.83
C LEU A 47 2.33 8.57 33.28
N ASP A 48 2.94 8.14 34.39
CA ASP A 48 4.20 8.69 34.87
C ASP A 48 5.23 7.55 35.03
N PRO A 49 6.23 7.43 34.13
CA PRO A 49 6.49 8.31 32.99
C PRO A 49 5.50 8.09 31.82
N PRO A 50 5.30 9.08 30.94
CA PRO A 50 4.47 8.93 29.75
C PRO A 50 5.11 7.95 28.76
N LEU A 51 4.29 7.11 28.13
CA LEU A 51 4.74 6.03 27.23
C LEU A 51 4.28 6.21 25.78
N ASP A 52 3.59 7.31 25.47
CA ASP A 52 3.01 7.56 24.15
C ASP A 52 4.06 7.66 23.05
N THR A 53 5.17 8.34 23.34
CA THR A 53 6.27 8.50 22.38
C THR A 53 6.91 7.14 22.03
N GLU A 54 7.14 6.30 23.03
CA GLU A 54 7.72 4.96 22.83
C GLU A 54 6.76 4.04 22.06
N PHE A 55 5.47 4.11 22.38
CA PHE A 55 4.46 3.38 21.62
C PHE A 55 4.40 3.81 20.15
N ILE A 56 4.43 5.12 19.87
CA ILE A 56 4.48 5.64 18.50
C ILE A 56 5.73 5.14 17.76
N ARG A 57 6.90 5.13 18.42
CA ARG A 57 8.14 4.60 17.83
C ARG A 57 7.99 3.13 17.43
N ILE A 58 7.50 2.28 18.33
CA ILE A 58 7.30 0.84 18.07
C ILE A 58 6.33 0.63 16.91
N MET A 59 5.23 1.39 16.87
CA MET A 59 4.25 1.28 15.79
C MET A 59 4.82 1.72 14.44
N ASN A 60 5.64 2.78 14.40
CA ASN A 60 6.30 3.21 13.18
C ASN A 60 7.30 2.16 12.68
N GLU A 61 8.13 1.61 13.57
CA GLU A 61 9.09 0.55 13.23
C GLU A 61 8.40 -0.71 12.68
N HIS A 62 7.22 -1.05 13.21
CA HIS A 62 6.43 -2.15 12.67
C HIS A 62 5.93 -1.86 11.24
N LEU A 63 5.58 -0.60 10.96
CA LEU A 63 5.09 -0.17 9.65
C LEU A 63 6.21 0.09 8.62
N ASP A 64 7.46 0.26 9.04
CA ASP A 64 8.59 0.49 8.13
C ASP A 64 8.82 -0.69 7.18
N MET A 65 8.42 -1.91 7.54
CA MET A 65 8.53 -3.09 6.68
C MET A 65 7.47 -3.12 5.57
N VAL A 66 6.34 -2.45 5.77
CA VAL A 66 5.16 -2.52 4.90
C VAL A 66 5.45 -2.06 3.46
N PRO A 67 6.15 -0.93 3.21
CA PRO A 67 6.50 -0.52 1.86
C PRO A 67 7.35 -1.55 1.10
N PHE A 68 8.26 -2.25 1.79
CA PHE A 68 9.10 -3.27 1.16
C PHE A 68 8.25 -4.43 0.67
N GLU A 69 7.41 -5.00 1.54
CA GLU A 69 6.49 -6.10 1.20
C GLU A 69 5.55 -5.73 0.04
N PHE A 70 4.97 -4.53 0.07
CA PHE A 70 4.11 -4.05 -1.02
C PHE A 70 4.88 -3.87 -2.32
N SER A 71 6.11 -3.33 -2.27
CA SER A 71 6.92 -3.12 -3.46
C SER A 71 7.35 -4.44 -4.12
N GLU A 72 7.77 -5.43 -3.32
CA GLU A 72 8.14 -6.75 -3.82
C GLU A 72 6.93 -7.46 -4.42
N THR A 73 5.80 -7.47 -3.71
CA THR A 73 4.55 -8.08 -4.19
C THR A 73 4.08 -7.43 -5.50
N PHE A 74 4.18 -6.10 -5.61
CA PHE A 74 3.84 -5.39 -6.84
C PHE A 74 4.78 -5.75 -8.00
N ILE A 75 6.11 -5.75 -7.77
CA ILE A 75 7.10 -6.07 -8.80
C ILE A 75 6.91 -7.50 -9.30
N ASP A 76 6.73 -8.45 -8.40
CA ASP A 76 6.56 -9.86 -8.75
C ASP A 76 5.22 -10.11 -9.45
N GLY A 77 4.14 -9.48 -8.97
CA GLY A 77 2.83 -9.51 -9.63
C GLY A 77 2.87 -8.91 -11.04
N PHE A 78 3.57 -7.77 -11.22
CA PHE A 78 3.75 -7.13 -12.52
C PHE A 78 4.54 -8.02 -13.48
N ARG A 79 5.66 -8.60 -13.02
CA ARG A 79 6.48 -9.54 -13.82
C ARG A 79 5.68 -10.77 -14.22
N LEU A 80 4.85 -11.30 -13.32
CA LEU A 80 3.96 -12.42 -13.62
C LEU A 80 2.95 -12.05 -14.70
N GLY A 81 2.26 -10.92 -14.57
CA GLY A 81 1.32 -10.43 -15.57
C GLY A 81 1.97 -10.25 -16.94
N ALA A 82 3.16 -9.67 -17.00
CA ALA A 82 3.92 -9.52 -18.24
C ALA A 82 4.29 -10.87 -18.87
N ARG A 83 4.73 -11.85 -18.08
CA ARG A 83 5.03 -13.22 -18.56
C ARG A 83 3.80 -13.89 -19.15
N MET A 84 2.65 -13.79 -18.48
CA MET A 84 1.37 -14.32 -18.99
C MET A 84 0.98 -13.69 -20.32
N MET A 85 1.12 -12.36 -20.45
CA MET A 85 0.84 -11.68 -21.71
C MET A 85 1.77 -12.15 -22.84
N ILE A 86 3.07 -12.28 -22.57
CA ILE A 86 4.03 -12.79 -23.57
C ILE A 86 3.64 -14.20 -23.99
N GLU A 87 3.34 -15.10 -23.05
CA GLU A 87 2.91 -16.47 -23.35
C GLU A 87 1.67 -16.51 -24.26
N VAL A 88 0.67 -15.68 -23.97
CA VAL A 88 -0.58 -15.60 -24.74
C VAL A 88 -0.34 -15.02 -26.14
N PHE A 89 0.46 -13.96 -26.27
CA PHE A 89 0.61 -13.19 -27.50
C PHE A 89 1.90 -13.49 -28.29
N GLN A 90 2.74 -14.42 -27.83
CA GLN A 90 4.03 -14.77 -28.44
C GLN A 90 3.90 -15.04 -29.95
N ASN A 91 2.87 -15.77 -30.35
CA ASN A 91 2.64 -16.13 -31.76
C ASN A 91 2.09 -14.95 -32.57
N ASP A 92 1.27 -14.10 -31.96
CA ASP A 92 0.63 -12.94 -32.59
C ASP A 92 1.59 -11.77 -32.77
N LEU A 93 2.59 -11.66 -31.90
CA LEU A 93 3.56 -10.55 -31.90
C LEU A 93 4.83 -10.86 -32.70
N HIS A 94 4.97 -12.07 -33.27
CA HIS A 94 6.17 -12.54 -33.96
C HIS A 94 7.47 -12.36 -33.14
N ILE A 95 7.37 -12.40 -31.81
CA ILE A 95 8.52 -12.29 -30.92
C ILE A 95 9.18 -13.66 -30.88
N ARG A 96 10.38 -13.76 -31.47
CA ARG A 96 11.23 -14.95 -31.47
C ARG A 96 11.97 -15.11 -30.16
#